data_AF-A0A9Q1GLV5-F1
#
_entry.id   AF-A0A9Q1GLV5-F1
#
_cell.length_a   1.000
_cell.length_b   1.000
_cell.length_c   1.000
_cell.angle_alpha   90.00
_cell.angle_beta   90.00
_cell.angle_gamma   90.00
#
_symmetry.space_group_name_H-M   'P 1'
#
loop_
_entity.id
_entity.type
_entity.pdbx_description
1 polymer ?
#
loop_
_entity_poly.entity_id
_entity_poly.type
_entity_poly.pdbx_seq_one_letter_code
_entity_poly.pdbx_strand_id
1 'polypeptide(L)'
;MAKLSEANARLKQLEVAFTTAELDKKNAETEAVLAKEKEDSLKSEVKRLESRLSSVIEERDQLRTAVENLKLQKSVEPGSEAVTSTMIQEFKSSLAQKDCYIKELENILSEQKAANDRHYHEIRMLNEKLNSQERRIKSLEREEDRLRAEIALLESKFGHGDFSAANTKVLRMVNALGVDNEARQTIEALQSELQKANEKLKVVEELKKQSGVWCNVKYFIETIGQLVREGMEEEAASQIDMYYCAADAGQLVDSYISGKIMQLKEQIATLEKREERYKTVFADRISVFRRACCELFGYKASVINQREIEFTLPLKPSLSLSGVVYLRSQEKGQETKQEDDGSQVGTATIARS
;
A
#
# COMPACT_ATOMS: atom_id res chain seq x y z
N MET A 1 13.01 -16.80 -7.58
CA MET A 1 13.60 -16.13 -6.41
C MET A 1 14.72 -15.15 -6.80
N ALA A 2 15.83 -15.61 -7.39
CA ALA A 2 16.97 -14.72 -7.74
C ALA A 2 16.61 -13.49 -8.61
N LYS A 3 15.75 -13.66 -9.63
CA LYS A 3 15.34 -12.55 -10.52
C LYS A 3 14.46 -11.49 -9.83
N LEU A 4 13.64 -11.89 -8.86
CA LEU A 4 12.77 -10.96 -8.11
C LEU A 4 13.59 -10.15 -7.10
N SER A 5 14.54 -10.79 -6.41
CA SER A 5 15.47 -10.09 -5.52
C SER A 5 16.37 -9.12 -6.29
N GLU A 6 16.78 -9.48 -7.49
CA GLU A 6 17.59 -8.61 -8.36
C GLU A 6 16.77 -7.41 -8.86
N ALA A 7 15.53 -7.62 -9.32
CA ALA A 7 14.64 -6.53 -9.73
C ALA A 7 14.33 -5.56 -8.57
N ASN A 8 14.09 -6.10 -7.37
CA ASN A 8 13.83 -5.28 -6.18
C ASN A 8 15.09 -4.51 -5.72
N ALA A 9 16.29 -5.09 -5.88
CA ALA A 9 17.54 -4.39 -5.62
C ALA A 9 17.76 -3.24 -6.62
N ARG A 10 17.46 -3.47 -7.91
CA ARG A 10 17.52 -2.42 -8.95
C ARG A 10 16.51 -1.30 -8.69
N LEU A 11 15.29 -1.64 -8.28
CA LEU A 11 14.27 -0.64 -7.93
C LEU A 11 14.72 0.25 -6.76
N LYS A 12 15.23 -0.35 -5.67
CA LYS A 12 15.79 0.42 -4.55
C LYS A 12 16.98 1.29 -4.95
N GLN A 13 17.86 0.78 -5.82
CA GLN A 13 18.95 1.59 -6.36
C GLN A 13 18.44 2.76 -7.18
N LEU A 14 17.38 2.57 -7.97
CA LEU A 14 16.75 3.62 -8.76
C LEU A 14 16.09 4.67 -7.86
N GLU A 15 15.38 4.26 -6.81
CA GLU A 15 14.76 5.17 -5.82
C GLU A 15 15.82 6.03 -5.11
N VAL A 16 16.92 5.41 -4.66
CA VAL A 16 18.05 6.14 -4.06
C VAL A 16 18.70 7.08 -5.09
N ALA A 17 18.88 6.64 -6.33
CA ALA A 17 19.44 7.49 -7.37
C ALA A 17 18.53 8.67 -7.74
N PHE A 18 17.22 8.47 -7.75
CA PHE A 18 16.21 9.49 -8.03
C PHE A 18 16.18 10.55 -6.93
N THR A 19 16.06 10.12 -5.67
CA THR A 19 16.08 11.02 -4.51
C THR A 19 17.39 11.82 -4.42
N THR A 20 18.54 11.18 -4.72
CA THR A 20 19.83 11.87 -4.78
C THR A 20 19.83 12.92 -5.91
N ALA A 21 19.33 12.58 -7.09
CA ALA A 21 19.26 13.50 -8.22
C ALA A 21 18.30 14.68 -7.98
N GLU A 22 17.18 14.47 -7.28
CA GLU A 22 16.29 15.55 -6.86
C GLU A 22 16.95 16.51 -5.87
N LEU A 23 17.71 15.97 -4.91
CA LEU A 23 18.47 16.77 -3.96
C LEU A 23 19.53 17.61 -4.69
N ASP A 24 20.30 16.97 -5.59
CA ASP A 24 21.33 17.64 -6.38
C ASP A 24 20.74 18.74 -7.27
N LYS A 25 19.57 18.51 -7.87
CA LYS A 25 18.85 19.54 -8.64
C LYS A 25 18.49 20.74 -7.77
N LYS A 26 17.89 20.51 -6.59
CA LYS A 26 17.51 21.60 -5.68
C LYS A 26 18.73 22.40 -5.22
N ASN A 27 19.84 21.74 -4.93
CA ASN A 27 21.09 22.41 -4.56
C ASN A 27 21.66 23.23 -5.73
N ALA A 28 21.63 22.69 -6.95
CA ALA A 28 22.07 23.44 -8.13
C ALA A 28 21.18 24.66 -8.43
N GLU A 29 19.86 24.55 -8.20
CA GLU A 29 18.91 25.65 -8.35
C GLU A 29 19.17 26.77 -7.33
N THR A 30 19.40 26.44 -6.06
CA THR A 30 19.70 27.46 -5.04
C THR A 30 21.04 28.14 -5.29
N GLU A 31 22.08 27.39 -5.69
CA GLU A 31 23.38 27.95 -6.07
C GLU A 31 23.26 28.88 -7.28
N ALA A 32 22.46 28.52 -8.30
CA ALA A 32 22.24 29.35 -9.48
C ALA A 32 21.52 30.66 -9.14
N VAL A 33 20.52 30.62 -8.26
CA VAL A 33 19.82 31.83 -7.79
C VAL A 33 20.77 32.75 -7.02
N LEU A 34 21.55 32.21 -6.08
CA LEU A 34 22.52 32.99 -5.31
C LEU A 34 23.61 33.60 -6.19
N ALA A 35 24.08 32.87 -7.21
CA ALA A 35 25.06 33.39 -8.15
C ALA A 35 24.50 34.57 -8.98
N LYS A 36 23.22 34.49 -9.38
CA LYS A 36 22.54 35.55 -10.12
C LYS A 36 22.33 36.82 -9.26
N GLU A 37 21.93 36.66 -8.01
CA GLU A 37 21.81 37.80 -7.07
C GLU A 37 23.16 38.52 -6.87
N LYS A 38 24.25 37.75 -6.76
CA LYS A 38 25.61 38.32 -6.69
C LYS A 38 25.99 39.06 -7.98
N GLU A 39 25.67 38.50 -9.15
CA GLU A 39 25.91 39.16 -10.45
C GLU A 39 25.18 40.52 -10.52
N ASP A 40 23.90 40.55 -10.15
CA ASP A 40 23.10 41.78 -10.17
C ASP A 40 23.64 42.84 -9.18
N SER A 41 24.09 42.40 -8.00
CA SER A 41 24.77 43.28 -7.03
C SER A 41 26.07 43.86 -7.59
N LEU A 42 26.98 43.03 -8.11
CA LEU A 42 28.25 43.49 -8.68
C LEU A 42 28.04 44.42 -9.89
N LYS A 43 27.03 44.14 -10.72
CA LYS A 43 26.67 44.98 -11.86
C LYS A 43 26.17 46.37 -11.43
N SER A 44 25.39 46.45 -10.35
CA SER A 44 24.97 47.73 -9.79
C SER A 44 26.15 48.55 -9.24
N GLU A 45 27.10 47.87 -8.61
CA GLU A 45 28.31 48.48 -8.05
C GLU A 45 29.25 49.01 -9.15
N VAL A 46 29.42 48.26 -10.25
CA VAL A 46 30.16 48.72 -11.43
C VAL A 46 29.56 50.02 -11.98
N LYS A 47 28.24 50.10 -12.15
CA LYS A 47 27.55 51.32 -12.64
C LYS A 47 27.74 52.52 -11.70
N ARG A 48 27.76 52.26 -10.39
CA ARG A 48 27.99 53.29 -9.37
C ARG A 48 29.42 53.84 -9.45
N LEU A 49 30.42 52.96 -9.60
CA LEU A 49 31.82 53.34 -9.76
C LEU A 49 32.06 54.08 -11.08
N GLU A 50 31.45 53.66 -12.19
CA GLU A 50 31.53 54.33 -13.48
C GLU A 50 31.00 55.78 -13.40
N SER A 51 29.85 55.99 -12.78
CA SER A 51 29.29 57.33 -12.56
C SER A 51 30.23 58.21 -11.71
N ARG A 52 30.82 57.64 -10.66
CA ARG A 52 31.77 58.36 -9.79
C ARG A 52 33.06 58.71 -10.53
N LEU A 53 33.57 57.82 -11.37
CA LEU A 53 34.76 58.06 -12.19
C LEU A 53 34.52 59.20 -13.19
N SER A 54 33.39 59.21 -13.90
CA SER A 54 33.04 60.29 -14.83
C SER A 54 32.99 61.66 -14.14
N SER A 55 32.35 61.74 -12.97
CA SER A 55 32.28 62.99 -12.19
C SER A 55 33.67 63.50 -11.77
N VAL A 56 34.56 62.61 -11.31
CA VAL A 56 35.92 63.00 -10.91
C VAL A 56 36.76 63.44 -12.13
N ILE A 57 36.57 62.83 -13.30
CA ILE A 57 37.21 63.24 -14.55
C ILE A 57 36.77 64.65 -14.93
N GLU A 58 35.47 64.93 -14.90
CA GLU A 58 34.93 66.26 -15.19
C GLU A 58 35.49 67.33 -14.24
N GLU A 59 35.50 67.07 -12.93
CA GLU A 59 36.08 68.00 -11.96
C GLU A 59 37.58 68.22 -12.20
N ARG A 60 38.32 67.17 -12.59
CA ARG A 60 39.76 67.27 -12.91
C ARG A 60 40.00 68.11 -14.16
N ASP A 61 39.16 67.98 -15.18
CA ASP A 61 39.27 68.77 -16.42
C ASP A 61 38.91 70.24 -16.19
N GLN A 62 37.92 70.52 -15.34
CA GLN A 62 37.61 71.89 -14.90
C GLN A 62 38.79 72.51 -14.15
N LEU A 63 39.40 71.78 -13.19
CA LEU A 63 40.59 72.22 -12.46
C LEU A 63 41.79 72.43 -13.39
N ARG A 64 42.01 71.54 -14.36
CA ARG A 64 43.07 71.69 -15.36
C ARG A 64 42.92 72.98 -16.15
N THR A 65 41.71 73.25 -16.63
CA THR A 65 41.37 74.48 -17.36
C THR A 65 41.58 75.72 -16.51
N ALA A 66 41.18 75.70 -15.23
CA ALA A 66 41.40 76.80 -14.30
C ALA A 66 42.91 77.08 -14.05
N VAL A 67 43.72 76.03 -13.91
CA VAL A 67 45.19 76.16 -13.77
C VAL A 67 45.82 76.76 -15.02
N GLU A 68 45.36 76.38 -16.22
CA GLU A 68 45.85 76.95 -17.48
C GLU A 68 45.50 78.45 -17.61
N ASN A 69 44.27 78.83 -17.25
CA ASN A 69 43.84 80.23 -17.23
C ASN A 69 44.63 81.09 -16.24
N LEU A 70 44.91 80.58 -15.03
CA LEU A 70 45.72 81.29 -14.03
C LEU A 70 47.18 81.45 -14.47
N LYS A 71 47.75 80.46 -15.17
CA LYS A 71 49.10 80.58 -15.77
C LYS A 71 49.16 81.68 -16.82
N LEU A 72 48.11 81.86 -17.62
CA LEU A 72 47.99 82.92 -18.61
C LEU A 72 47.92 84.31 -17.93
N GLN A 73 47.14 84.45 -16.86
CA GLN A 73 47.04 85.70 -16.09
C GLN A 73 48.35 86.10 -15.39
N LYS A 74 49.16 85.14 -14.93
CA LYS A 74 50.50 85.39 -14.35
C LYS A 74 51.45 86.13 -15.31
N SER A 75 51.23 86.07 -16.62
CA SER A 75 52.07 86.76 -17.62
C SER A 75 51.77 88.25 -17.81
N VAL A 76 50.66 88.76 -17.25
CA VAL A 76 50.11 90.09 -17.57
C VAL A 76 50.28 91.11 -16.43
N GLU A 77 50.37 90.69 -15.16
CA GLU A 77 50.27 91.61 -14.02
C GLU A 77 51.36 91.35 -12.93
N PRO A 78 52.38 92.25 -12.79
CA PRO A 78 53.59 91.98 -12.00
C PRO A 78 53.45 92.15 -10.47
N GLY A 79 52.28 92.57 -9.97
CA GLY A 79 52.06 92.85 -8.53
C GLY A 79 51.47 91.70 -7.71
N SER A 80 50.79 90.73 -8.32
CA SER A 80 50.09 89.62 -7.62
C SER A 80 50.88 88.29 -7.64
N GLU A 81 52.10 88.31 -8.19
CA GLU A 81 52.83 87.14 -8.66
C GLU A 81 53.09 86.07 -7.59
N ALA A 82 53.35 86.49 -6.33
CA ALA A 82 53.58 85.58 -5.21
C ALA A 82 52.31 84.81 -4.81
N VAL A 83 51.17 85.50 -4.69
CA VAL A 83 49.88 84.89 -4.31
C VAL A 83 49.38 83.96 -5.42
N THR A 84 49.47 84.41 -6.67
CA THR A 84 49.07 83.64 -7.85
C THR A 84 49.94 82.40 -8.03
N SER A 85 51.24 82.47 -7.68
CA SER A 85 52.13 81.31 -7.70
C SER A 85 51.77 80.25 -6.65
N THR A 86 51.39 80.66 -5.43
CA THR A 86 50.95 79.75 -4.37
C THR A 86 49.64 79.05 -4.75
N MET A 87 48.65 79.79 -5.27
CA MET A 87 47.39 79.20 -5.75
C MET A 87 47.60 78.20 -6.90
N ILE A 88 48.47 78.51 -7.86
CA ILE A 88 48.82 77.57 -8.94
C ILE A 88 49.46 76.30 -8.37
N GLN A 89 50.28 76.40 -7.34
CA GLN A 89 50.92 75.24 -6.70
C GLN A 89 49.92 74.39 -5.90
N GLU A 90 48.99 75.01 -5.19
CA GLU A 90 47.89 74.32 -4.51
C GLU A 90 47.00 73.57 -5.50
N PHE A 91 46.59 74.21 -6.59
CA PHE A 91 45.80 73.53 -7.63
C PHE A 91 46.58 72.41 -8.33
N LYS A 92 47.88 72.56 -8.54
CA LYS A 92 48.72 71.46 -9.06
C LYS A 92 48.76 70.27 -8.09
N SER A 93 48.89 70.52 -6.79
CA SER A 93 48.85 69.47 -5.77
C SER A 93 47.48 68.78 -5.73
N SER A 94 46.39 69.57 -5.81
CA SER A 94 45.02 69.05 -5.89
C SER A 94 44.81 68.22 -7.17
N LEU A 95 45.35 68.65 -8.31
CA LEU A 95 45.28 67.91 -9.58
C LEU A 95 46.03 66.58 -9.48
N ALA A 96 47.24 66.59 -8.91
CA ALA A 96 48.02 65.36 -8.67
C ALA A 96 47.29 64.39 -7.74
N GLN A 97 46.61 64.91 -6.70
CA GLN A 97 45.78 64.11 -5.82
C GLN A 97 44.58 63.49 -6.56
N LYS A 98 43.88 64.26 -7.41
CA LYS A 98 42.78 63.73 -8.23
C LYS A 98 43.26 62.72 -9.26
N ASP A 99 44.42 62.92 -9.89
CA ASP A 99 45.01 61.95 -10.83
C ASP A 99 45.37 60.63 -10.13
N CYS A 100 45.90 60.68 -8.91
CA CYS A 100 46.12 59.48 -8.10
C CYS A 100 44.80 58.77 -7.75
N TYR A 101 43.76 59.53 -7.39
CA TYR A 101 42.45 58.98 -7.08
C TYR A 101 41.75 58.35 -8.29
N ILE A 102 41.90 58.95 -9.48
CA ILE A 102 41.42 58.38 -10.74
C ILE A 102 42.06 57.02 -10.99
N LYS A 103 43.39 56.90 -10.84
CA LYS A 103 44.09 55.62 -11.01
C LYS A 103 43.61 54.54 -10.03
N GLU A 104 43.33 54.93 -8.79
CA GLU A 104 42.78 54.02 -7.78
C GLU A 104 41.38 53.51 -8.19
N LEU A 105 40.50 54.42 -8.64
CA LEU A 105 39.18 54.05 -9.15
C LEU A 105 39.25 53.17 -10.42
N GLU A 106 40.18 53.45 -11.33
CA GLU A 106 40.43 52.64 -12.53
C GLU A 106 40.90 51.23 -12.16
N ASN A 107 41.79 51.10 -11.17
CA ASN A 107 42.26 49.81 -10.68
C ASN A 107 41.10 49.01 -10.08
N ILE A 108 40.31 49.60 -9.18
CA ILE A 108 39.14 48.94 -8.56
C ILE A 108 38.13 48.52 -9.64
N LEU A 109 37.85 49.37 -10.62
CA LEU A 109 36.94 49.05 -11.72
C LEU A 109 37.46 47.88 -12.56
N SER A 110 38.77 47.83 -12.83
CA SER A 110 39.40 46.75 -13.58
C SER A 110 39.33 45.41 -12.84
N GLU A 111 39.60 45.42 -11.52
CA GLU A 111 39.50 44.25 -10.66
C GLU A 111 38.07 43.74 -10.59
N GLN A 112 37.10 44.65 -10.45
CA GLN A 112 35.69 44.34 -10.42
C GLN A 112 35.19 43.74 -11.73
N LYS A 113 35.67 44.24 -12.89
CA LYS A 113 35.36 43.66 -14.21
C LYS A 113 35.91 42.23 -14.31
N ALA A 114 37.15 42.01 -13.90
CA ALA A 114 37.74 40.67 -13.91
C ALA A 114 37.01 39.70 -12.97
N ALA A 115 36.55 40.16 -11.81
CA ALA A 115 35.73 39.35 -10.90
C ALA A 115 34.36 39.00 -11.54
N ASN A 116 33.72 39.98 -12.18
CA ASN A 116 32.45 39.77 -12.88
C ASN A 116 32.59 38.76 -14.03
N ASP A 117 33.68 38.84 -14.79
CA ASP A 117 33.97 37.87 -15.86
C ASP A 117 34.12 36.45 -15.29
N ARG A 118 34.80 36.27 -14.16
CA ARG A 118 34.90 34.96 -13.49
C ARG A 118 33.54 34.43 -13.06
N HIS A 119 32.71 35.26 -12.43
CA HIS A 119 31.36 34.88 -12.03
C HIS A 119 30.47 34.52 -13.22
N TYR A 120 30.58 35.24 -14.34
CA TYR A 120 29.85 34.92 -15.56
C TYR A 120 30.22 33.53 -16.12
N HIS A 121 31.51 33.18 -16.09
CA HIS A 121 31.96 31.84 -16.48
C HIS A 121 31.46 30.76 -15.52
N GLU A 122 31.47 31.02 -14.22
CA GLU A 122 30.94 30.10 -13.21
C GLU A 122 29.45 29.83 -13.39
N ILE A 123 28.63 30.88 -13.58
CA ILE A 123 27.19 30.77 -13.86
C ILE A 123 26.97 29.94 -15.14
N ARG A 124 27.75 30.18 -16.19
CA ARG A 124 27.65 29.40 -17.44
C ARG A 124 27.89 27.91 -17.18
N MET A 125 28.96 27.57 -16.45
CA MET A 125 29.29 26.18 -16.12
C MET A 125 28.22 25.51 -15.26
N LEU A 126 27.66 26.24 -14.28
CA LEU A 126 26.55 25.75 -13.45
C LEU A 126 25.28 25.52 -14.28
N ASN A 127 24.97 26.42 -15.22
CA ASN A 127 23.82 26.28 -16.10
C ASN A 127 23.97 25.08 -17.06
N GLU A 128 25.17 24.81 -17.57
CA GLU A 128 25.46 23.61 -18.35
C GLU A 128 25.25 22.33 -17.53
N LYS A 129 25.70 22.30 -16.27
CA LYS A 129 25.43 21.20 -15.34
C LYS A 129 23.94 21.03 -15.10
N LEU A 130 23.20 22.11 -14.83
CA LEU A 130 21.75 22.09 -14.64
C LEU A 130 21.03 21.49 -15.86
N ASN A 131 21.38 21.94 -17.06
CA ASN A 131 20.84 21.42 -18.32
C ASN A 131 21.17 19.93 -18.56
N SER A 132 22.32 19.46 -18.06
CA SER A 132 22.66 18.03 -18.12
C SER A 132 21.80 17.20 -17.16
N GLN A 133 21.53 17.71 -15.97
CA GLN A 133 20.67 17.06 -14.98
C GLN A 133 19.20 17.05 -15.44
N GLU A 134 18.72 18.12 -16.04
CA GLU A 134 17.36 18.17 -16.62
C GLU A 134 17.17 17.09 -17.70
N ARG A 135 18.18 16.90 -18.57
CA ARG A 135 18.17 15.83 -19.57
C ARG A 135 18.16 14.43 -18.93
N ARG A 136 18.91 14.25 -17.84
CA ARG A 136 18.94 12.99 -17.08
C ARG A 136 17.58 12.68 -16.45
N ILE A 137 16.92 13.66 -15.82
CA ILE A 137 15.58 13.49 -15.24
C ILE A 137 14.57 13.08 -16.31
N LYS A 138 14.52 13.80 -17.45
CA LYS A 138 13.66 13.43 -18.58
C LYS A 138 13.92 12.01 -19.09
N SER A 139 15.15 11.51 -18.99
CA SER A 139 15.47 10.13 -19.36
C SER A 139 14.91 9.13 -18.35
N LEU A 140 14.98 9.44 -17.06
CA LEU A 140 14.46 8.58 -15.99
C LEU A 140 12.92 8.54 -16.00
N GLU A 141 12.25 9.66 -16.24
CA GLU A 141 10.79 9.73 -16.39
C GLU A 141 10.28 8.80 -17.51
N ARG A 142 10.98 8.74 -18.64
CA ARG A 142 10.62 7.81 -19.73
C ARG A 142 10.80 6.34 -19.35
N GLU A 143 11.83 6.04 -18.56
CA GLU A 143 12.03 4.67 -18.05
C GLU A 143 10.99 4.33 -16.98
N GLU A 144 10.59 5.29 -16.14
CA GLU A 144 9.47 5.12 -15.20
C GLU A 144 8.17 4.78 -15.93
N ASP A 145 7.82 5.52 -16.97
CA ASP A 145 6.62 5.25 -17.78
C ASP A 145 6.70 3.89 -18.47
N ARG A 146 7.88 3.52 -18.98
CA ARG A 146 8.12 2.19 -19.55
C ARG A 146 7.92 1.08 -18.50
N LEU A 147 8.47 1.25 -17.30
CA LEU A 147 8.33 0.27 -16.20
C LEU A 147 6.88 0.19 -15.74
N ARG A 148 6.16 1.32 -15.66
CA ARG A 148 4.72 1.36 -15.35
C ARG A 148 3.91 0.59 -16.38
N ALA A 149 4.25 0.71 -17.67
CA ALA A 149 3.63 -0.08 -18.73
C ALA A 149 3.97 -1.58 -18.63
N GLU A 150 5.20 -1.94 -18.27
CA GLU A 150 5.60 -3.33 -18.03
C GLU A 150 4.86 -3.94 -16.84
N ILE A 151 4.70 -3.19 -15.74
CA ILE A 151 3.90 -3.60 -14.58
C ILE A 151 2.46 -3.84 -15.01
N ALA A 152 1.82 -2.91 -15.71
CA ALA A 152 0.44 -3.08 -16.20
C ALA A 152 0.29 -4.31 -17.12
N LEU A 153 1.28 -4.56 -17.99
CA LEU A 153 1.30 -5.75 -18.85
C LEU A 153 1.43 -7.04 -18.02
N LEU A 154 2.31 -7.06 -17.02
CA LEU A 154 2.47 -8.20 -16.13
C LEU A 154 1.19 -8.41 -15.33
N GLU A 155 0.62 -7.38 -14.71
CA GLU A 155 -0.65 -7.44 -13.98
C GLU A 155 -1.78 -7.98 -14.84
N SER A 156 -1.89 -7.55 -16.10
CA SER A 156 -2.86 -8.09 -17.06
C SER A 156 -2.67 -9.59 -17.31
N LYS A 157 -1.42 -10.02 -17.55
CA LYS A 157 -1.07 -11.45 -17.73
C LYS A 157 -1.34 -12.29 -16.47
N PHE A 158 -1.09 -11.72 -15.29
CA PHE A 158 -1.40 -12.35 -14.01
C PHE A 158 -2.91 -12.44 -13.76
N GLY A 159 -3.68 -11.41 -14.11
CA GLY A 159 -5.14 -11.38 -13.94
C GLY A 159 -5.91 -12.36 -14.82
N HIS A 160 -5.36 -12.74 -15.98
CA HIS A 160 -5.98 -13.68 -16.92
C HIS A 160 -5.49 -15.14 -16.76
N GLY A 161 -4.40 -15.36 -16.01
CA GLY A 161 -3.84 -16.70 -15.83
C GLY A 161 -3.15 -17.27 -17.08
N ASP A 162 -2.70 -16.41 -18.00
CA ASP A 162 -2.02 -16.74 -19.26
C ASP A 162 -0.56 -17.16 -19.05
N PHE A 163 -0.32 -18.03 -18.08
CA PHE A 163 0.96 -18.70 -17.92
C PHE A 163 0.97 -19.97 -18.75
N SER A 164 1.90 -20.01 -19.70
CA SER A 164 2.22 -21.21 -20.49
C SER A 164 2.49 -22.38 -19.55
N ALA A 165 1.68 -23.44 -19.68
CA ALA A 165 1.78 -24.67 -18.89
C ALA A 165 3.19 -25.33 -18.97
N ALA A 166 3.98 -24.96 -19.98
CA ALA A 166 5.31 -25.48 -20.20
C ALA A 166 6.39 -24.90 -19.27
N ASN A 167 6.22 -23.69 -18.69
CA ASN A 167 7.33 -23.01 -17.99
C ASN A 167 7.00 -22.51 -16.57
N THR A 168 5.74 -22.53 -16.16
CA THR A 168 5.34 -22.10 -14.81
C THR A 168 4.26 -23.02 -14.26
N LYS A 169 4.66 -23.97 -13.39
CA LYS A 169 3.74 -24.60 -12.43
C LYS A 169 3.38 -23.59 -11.33
N VAL A 170 2.71 -22.50 -11.71
CA VAL A 170 2.08 -21.62 -10.73
C VAL A 170 0.71 -22.23 -10.42
N LEU A 171 0.48 -22.56 -9.15
CA LEU A 171 -0.82 -22.93 -8.62
C LEU A 171 -1.80 -21.81 -8.97
N ARG A 172 -2.63 -22.04 -9.99
CA ARG A 172 -3.80 -21.22 -10.18
C ARG A 172 -4.69 -21.49 -8.97
N MET A 173 -4.85 -20.50 -8.09
CA MET A 173 -6.13 -20.31 -7.42
C MET A 173 -7.12 -19.91 -8.52
N VAL A 174 -7.49 -20.89 -9.36
CA VAL A 174 -8.76 -20.84 -10.07
C VAL A 174 -9.78 -20.71 -8.97
N ASN A 175 -10.60 -19.65 -9.04
CA ASN A 175 -11.73 -19.42 -8.14
C ASN A 175 -12.26 -20.74 -7.57
N ALA A 176 -11.93 -20.98 -6.30
CA ALA A 176 -12.42 -22.12 -5.55
C ALA A 176 -13.96 -22.09 -5.45
N LEU A 177 -14.63 -21.03 -5.94
CA LEU A 177 -16.09 -20.93 -6.07
C LEU A 177 -16.73 -22.10 -6.84
N GLY A 178 -16.04 -22.78 -7.77
CA GLY A 178 -16.59 -23.96 -8.44
C GLY A 178 -16.58 -25.22 -7.57
N VAL A 179 -15.41 -25.54 -7.01
CA VAL A 179 -15.19 -26.72 -6.15
C VAL A 179 -15.86 -26.55 -4.78
N ASP A 180 -15.84 -25.33 -4.23
CA ASP A 180 -16.53 -24.99 -2.99
C ASP A 180 -18.06 -25.03 -3.16
N ASN A 181 -18.61 -24.74 -4.35
CA ASN A 181 -20.05 -24.87 -4.59
C ASN A 181 -20.49 -26.33 -4.69
N GLU A 182 -19.70 -27.21 -5.34
CA GLU A 182 -19.99 -28.64 -5.38
C GLU A 182 -19.84 -29.29 -3.98
N ALA A 183 -18.78 -28.92 -3.25
CA ALA A 183 -18.57 -29.38 -1.88
C ALA A 183 -19.69 -28.87 -0.94
N ARG A 184 -20.08 -27.60 -1.06
CA ARG A 184 -21.19 -27.01 -0.29
C ARG A 184 -22.53 -27.68 -0.61
N GLN A 185 -22.84 -27.92 -1.89
CA GLN A 185 -24.05 -28.64 -2.29
C GLN A 185 -24.06 -30.07 -1.75
N THR A 186 -22.92 -30.75 -1.72
CA THR A 186 -22.80 -32.09 -1.14
C THR A 186 -23.01 -32.07 0.37
N ILE A 187 -22.46 -31.08 1.07
CA ILE A 187 -22.66 -30.88 2.52
C ILE A 187 -24.14 -30.57 2.82
N GLU A 188 -24.77 -29.70 2.04
CA GLU A 188 -26.20 -29.37 2.19
C GLU A 188 -27.11 -30.58 1.91
N ALA A 189 -26.80 -31.38 0.90
CA ALA A 189 -27.50 -32.63 0.62
C ALA A 189 -27.39 -33.64 1.78
N LEU A 190 -26.17 -33.83 2.32
CA LEU A 190 -25.93 -34.71 3.47
C LEU A 190 -26.64 -34.21 4.75
N GLN A 191 -26.70 -32.89 4.98
CA GLN A 191 -27.44 -32.31 6.10
C GLN A 191 -28.95 -32.54 5.97
N SER A 192 -29.51 -32.42 4.76
CA SER A 192 -30.92 -32.72 4.50
C SER A 192 -31.25 -34.20 4.72
N GLU A 193 -30.37 -35.10 4.29
CA GLU A 193 -30.53 -36.55 4.53
C GLU A 193 -30.42 -36.91 6.01
N LEU A 194 -29.47 -36.30 6.73
CA LEU A 194 -29.32 -36.47 8.18
C LEU A 194 -30.58 -36.00 8.93
N GLN A 195 -31.14 -34.85 8.54
CA GLN A 195 -32.37 -34.33 9.14
C GLN A 195 -33.55 -35.29 8.92
N LYS A 196 -33.72 -35.79 7.69
CA LYS A 196 -34.77 -36.79 7.39
C LYS A 196 -34.58 -38.10 8.16
N ALA A 197 -33.33 -38.53 8.38
CA ALA A 197 -33.04 -39.72 9.18
C ALA A 197 -33.38 -39.50 10.67
N ASN A 198 -33.06 -38.33 11.22
CA ASN A 198 -33.41 -37.97 12.59
C ASN A 198 -34.92 -37.84 12.80
N GLU A 199 -35.65 -37.28 11.83
CA GLU A 199 -37.12 -37.23 11.87
C GLU A 199 -37.72 -38.65 11.87
N LYS A 200 -37.20 -39.55 11.02
CA LYS A 200 -37.60 -40.97 11.03
C LYS A 200 -37.27 -41.65 12.35
N LEU A 201 -36.11 -41.40 12.93
CA LEU A 201 -35.71 -41.93 14.24
C LEU A 201 -36.69 -41.46 15.32
N LYS A 202 -37.07 -40.18 15.31
CA LYS A 202 -38.04 -39.61 16.25
C LYS A 202 -39.42 -40.24 16.10
N VAL A 203 -39.89 -40.48 14.87
CA VAL A 203 -41.13 -41.21 14.61
C VAL A 203 -41.04 -42.65 15.15
N VAL A 204 -39.90 -43.32 14.97
CA VAL A 204 -39.69 -44.67 15.53
C VAL A 204 -39.66 -44.64 17.06
N GLU A 205 -39.07 -43.63 17.68
CA GLU A 205 -39.07 -43.47 19.14
C GLU A 205 -40.47 -43.15 19.70
N GLU A 206 -41.26 -42.34 18.99
CA GLU A 206 -42.67 -42.08 19.33
C GLU A 206 -43.53 -43.33 19.14
N LEU A 207 -43.31 -44.07 18.04
CA LEU A 207 -43.93 -45.38 17.84
C LEU A 207 -43.49 -46.39 18.89
N LYS A 208 -42.25 -46.35 19.38
CA LYS A 208 -41.77 -47.20 20.49
C LYS A 208 -42.42 -46.83 21.82
N LYS A 209 -42.67 -45.54 22.05
CA LYS A 209 -43.43 -45.05 23.21
C LYS A 209 -44.91 -45.44 23.11
N GLN A 210 -45.49 -45.42 21.92
CA GLN A 210 -46.87 -45.85 21.65
C GLN A 210 -47.00 -47.39 21.69
N SER A 211 -46.01 -48.11 21.18
CA SER A 211 -45.86 -49.57 21.27
C SER A 211 -45.26 -49.99 22.60
N GLY A 212 -45.49 -49.21 23.67
CA GLY A 212 -45.21 -49.60 25.04
C GLY A 212 -46.01 -50.85 25.40
N VAL A 213 -45.53 -52.00 24.95
CA VAL A 213 -46.01 -53.36 25.27
C VAL A 213 -45.88 -53.66 26.78
N TRP A 214 -45.41 -52.70 27.58
CA TRP A 214 -45.25 -52.81 29.02
C TRP A 214 -46.40 -52.20 29.85
N CYS A 215 -47.50 -51.75 29.24
CA CYS A 215 -48.71 -51.36 29.97
C CYS A 215 -49.77 -52.48 30.10
N ASN A 216 -49.61 -53.62 29.41
CA ASN A 216 -50.67 -54.64 29.36
C ASN A 216 -50.35 -55.98 30.04
N VAL A 217 -49.17 -56.19 30.62
CA VAL A 217 -48.88 -57.48 31.29
C VAL A 217 -49.80 -57.70 32.49
N LYS A 218 -50.05 -56.65 33.29
CA LYS A 218 -50.94 -56.73 34.44
C LYS A 218 -52.41 -56.95 34.03
N TYR A 219 -52.90 -56.18 33.05
CA TYR A 219 -54.25 -56.34 32.50
C TYR A 219 -54.44 -57.70 31.84
N PHE A 220 -53.45 -58.18 31.09
CA PHE A 220 -53.47 -59.48 30.44
C PHE A 220 -53.52 -60.64 31.44
N ILE A 221 -52.72 -60.59 32.51
CA ILE A 221 -52.77 -61.60 33.59
C ILE A 221 -54.13 -61.55 34.32
N GLU A 222 -54.71 -60.37 34.55
CA GLU A 222 -56.04 -60.21 35.16
C GLU A 222 -57.15 -60.77 34.23
N THR A 223 -57.09 -60.50 32.93
CA THR A 223 -58.04 -61.01 31.91
C THR A 223 -57.95 -62.53 31.74
N ILE A 224 -56.75 -63.10 31.63
CA ILE A 224 -56.56 -64.56 31.59
C ILE A 224 -57.05 -65.20 32.90
N GLY A 225 -56.75 -64.60 34.05
CA GLY A 225 -57.24 -65.09 35.34
C GLY A 225 -58.76 -65.05 35.47
N GLN A 226 -59.44 -64.14 34.76
CA GLN A 226 -60.90 -64.05 34.75
C GLN A 226 -61.54 -65.09 33.82
N LEU A 227 -61.00 -65.28 32.62
CA LEU A 227 -61.45 -66.32 31.67
C LEU A 227 -61.32 -67.74 32.25
N VAL A 228 -60.24 -68.01 32.98
CA VAL A 228 -60.04 -69.29 33.67
C VAL A 228 -61.05 -69.48 34.82
N ARG A 229 -61.42 -68.42 35.55
CA ARG A 229 -62.46 -68.49 36.61
C ARG A 229 -63.86 -68.73 36.04
N GLU A 230 -64.12 -68.30 34.81
CA GLU A 230 -65.40 -68.46 34.11
C GLU A 230 -65.52 -69.81 33.36
N GLY A 231 -64.49 -70.67 33.44
CA GLY A 231 -64.49 -72.02 32.85
C GLY A 231 -64.15 -72.06 31.35
N MET A 232 -63.62 -70.95 30.80
CA MET A 232 -63.29 -70.79 29.38
C MET A 232 -61.80 -71.08 29.12
N GLU A 233 -61.34 -72.27 29.50
CA GLU A 233 -59.91 -72.64 29.48
C GLU A 233 -59.30 -72.66 28.07
N GLU A 234 -60.08 -73.07 27.06
CA GLU A 234 -59.61 -73.16 25.67
C GLU A 234 -59.38 -71.76 25.05
N GLU A 235 -60.20 -70.79 25.44
CA GLU A 235 -60.11 -69.41 24.98
C GLU A 235 -58.98 -68.65 25.69
N ALA A 236 -58.74 -68.98 26.97
CA ALA A 236 -57.55 -68.53 27.69
C ALA A 236 -56.25 -69.08 27.07
N ALA A 237 -56.23 -70.38 26.70
CA ALA A 237 -55.09 -70.99 26.02
C ALA A 237 -54.79 -70.34 24.67
N SER A 238 -55.84 -70.04 23.87
CA SER A 238 -55.71 -69.36 22.58
C SER A 238 -55.17 -67.93 22.72
N GLN A 239 -55.62 -67.17 23.74
CA GLN A 239 -55.09 -65.83 24.01
C GLN A 239 -53.63 -65.85 24.51
N ILE A 240 -53.25 -66.85 25.30
CA ILE A 240 -51.86 -67.06 25.73
C ILE A 240 -50.98 -67.37 24.52
N ASP A 241 -51.39 -68.27 23.64
CA ASP A 241 -50.62 -68.65 22.44
C ASP A 241 -50.45 -67.46 21.47
N MET A 242 -51.49 -66.65 21.29
CA MET A 242 -51.41 -65.40 20.55
C MET A 242 -50.42 -64.39 21.16
N TYR A 243 -50.39 -64.27 22.50
CA TYR A 243 -49.46 -63.37 23.19
C TYR A 243 -48.01 -63.85 23.10
N TYR A 244 -47.76 -65.16 23.21
CA TYR A 244 -46.42 -65.75 23.00
C TYR A 244 -45.95 -65.59 21.55
N CYS A 245 -46.81 -65.80 20.55
CA CYS A 245 -46.50 -65.51 19.15
C CYS A 245 -46.18 -64.02 18.91
N ALA A 246 -46.91 -63.10 19.55
CA ALA A 246 -46.62 -61.67 19.47
C ALA A 246 -45.30 -61.28 20.18
N ALA A 247 -44.95 -61.96 21.28
CA ALA A 247 -43.68 -61.75 21.99
C ALA A 247 -42.47 -62.23 21.17
N ASP A 248 -42.58 -63.36 20.49
CA ASP A 248 -41.53 -63.86 19.57
C ASP A 248 -41.35 -62.92 18.36
N ALA A 249 -42.45 -62.40 17.79
CA ALA A 249 -42.39 -61.37 16.77
C ALA A 249 -41.72 -60.07 17.29
N GLY A 250 -42.00 -59.70 18.55
CA GLY A 250 -41.36 -58.58 19.24
C GLY A 250 -39.84 -58.75 19.41
N GLN A 251 -39.39 -59.95 19.82
CA GLN A 251 -37.95 -60.25 19.92
C GLN A 251 -37.24 -60.21 18.56
N LEU A 252 -37.90 -60.68 17.50
CA LEU A 252 -37.35 -60.62 16.14
C LEU A 252 -37.20 -59.16 15.68
N VAL A 253 -38.20 -58.32 15.96
CA VAL A 253 -38.16 -56.88 15.66
C VAL A 253 -37.09 -56.18 16.49
N ASP A 254 -36.96 -56.49 17.78
CA ASP A 254 -35.93 -55.91 18.66
C ASP A 254 -34.51 -56.33 18.24
N SER A 255 -34.32 -57.58 17.81
CA SER A 255 -33.05 -58.07 17.24
C SER A 255 -32.70 -57.32 15.95
N TYR A 256 -33.67 -57.13 15.05
CA TYR A 256 -33.48 -56.38 13.81
C TYR A 256 -33.18 -54.89 14.06
N ILE A 257 -33.89 -54.25 14.99
CA ILE A 257 -33.65 -52.85 15.40
C ILE A 257 -32.27 -52.72 16.04
N SER A 258 -31.90 -53.64 16.95
CA SER A 258 -30.59 -53.65 17.60
C SER A 258 -29.45 -53.81 16.59
N GLY A 259 -29.60 -54.73 15.63
CA GLY A 259 -28.65 -54.91 14.53
C GLY A 259 -28.51 -53.66 13.67
N LYS A 260 -29.63 -52.97 13.37
CA LYS A 260 -29.60 -51.72 12.60
C LYS A 260 -28.96 -50.56 13.37
N ILE A 261 -29.23 -50.46 14.67
CA ILE A 261 -28.58 -49.47 15.55
C ILE A 261 -27.07 -49.71 15.62
N MET A 262 -26.64 -50.97 15.72
CA MET A 262 -25.22 -51.32 15.72
C MET A 262 -24.54 -50.93 14.40
N GLN A 263 -25.17 -51.25 13.26
CA GLN A 263 -24.67 -50.87 11.94
C GLN A 263 -24.55 -49.34 11.77
N LEU A 264 -25.54 -48.59 12.25
CA LEU A 264 -25.52 -47.13 12.20
C LEU A 264 -24.44 -46.55 13.11
N LYS A 265 -24.24 -47.09 14.31
CA LYS A 265 -23.15 -46.67 15.22
C LYS A 265 -21.77 -46.90 14.59
N GLU A 266 -21.58 -48.02 13.89
CA GLU A 266 -20.32 -48.32 13.19
C GLU A 266 -20.08 -47.38 12.00
N GLN A 267 -21.14 -47.04 11.26
CA GLN A 267 -21.07 -46.04 10.19
C GLN A 267 -20.72 -44.65 10.73
N ILE A 268 -21.33 -44.22 11.83
CA ILE A 268 -21.02 -42.95 12.51
C ILE A 268 -19.55 -42.93 12.92
N ALA A 269 -19.06 -43.95 13.61
CA ALA A 269 -17.66 -44.03 14.04
C ALA A 269 -16.67 -43.98 12.84
N THR A 270 -17.03 -44.59 11.71
CA THR A 270 -16.21 -44.56 10.50
C THR A 270 -16.19 -43.16 9.87
N LEU A 271 -17.32 -42.46 9.86
CA LEU A 271 -17.44 -41.09 9.36
C LEU A 271 -16.70 -40.10 10.25
N GLU A 272 -16.83 -40.18 11.58
CA GLU A 272 -16.09 -39.36 12.54
C GLU A 272 -14.57 -39.53 12.35
N LYS A 273 -14.10 -40.77 12.16
CA LYS A 273 -12.68 -41.04 11.87
C LYS A 273 -12.23 -40.48 10.51
N ARG A 274 -13.12 -40.38 9.52
CA ARG A 274 -12.83 -39.72 8.24
C ARG A 274 -12.77 -38.21 8.40
N GLU A 275 -13.71 -37.61 9.13
CA GLU A 275 -13.74 -36.18 9.42
C GLU A 275 -12.45 -35.73 10.14
N GLU A 276 -12.01 -36.48 11.15
CA GLU A 276 -10.78 -36.16 11.88
C GLU A 276 -9.53 -36.24 10.99
N ARG A 277 -9.49 -37.21 10.07
CA ARG A 277 -8.42 -37.28 9.05
C ARG A 277 -8.47 -36.10 8.08
N TYR A 278 -9.66 -35.64 7.69
CA TYR A 278 -9.75 -34.45 6.83
C TYR A 278 -9.34 -33.18 7.57
N LYS A 279 -9.73 -33.00 8.84
CA LYS A 279 -9.28 -31.86 9.66
C LYS A 279 -7.77 -31.82 9.80
N THR A 280 -7.13 -32.96 10.08
CA THR A 280 -5.67 -33.06 10.20
C THR A 280 -4.95 -32.77 8.89
N VAL A 281 -5.38 -33.39 7.77
CA VAL A 281 -4.81 -33.11 6.44
C VAL A 281 -5.00 -31.64 6.04
N PHE A 282 -6.16 -31.07 6.34
CA PHE A 282 -6.44 -29.66 6.05
C PHE A 282 -5.57 -28.72 6.90
N ALA A 283 -5.40 -29.01 8.19
CA ALA A 283 -4.49 -28.27 9.07
C ALA A 283 -3.04 -28.33 8.58
N ASP A 284 -2.55 -29.51 8.17
CA ASP A 284 -1.22 -29.69 7.62
C ASP A 284 -1.03 -28.88 6.34
N ARG A 285 -1.98 -28.96 5.39
CA ARG A 285 -1.90 -28.20 4.14
C ARG A 285 -1.97 -26.70 4.36
N ILE A 286 -2.83 -26.24 5.28
CA ILE A 286 -2.88 -24.83 5.67
C ILE A 286 -1.55 -24.40 6.30
N SER A 287 -0.93 -25.22 7.13
CA SER A 287 0.35 -24.87 7.76
C SER A 287 1.46 -24.71 6.73
N VAL A 288 1.52 -25.60 5.73
CA VAL A 288 2.47 -25.54 4.62
C VAL A 288 2.20 -24.30 3.76
N PHE A 289 0.93 -24.00 3.47
CA PHE A 289 0.54 -22.80 2.74
C PHE A 289 0.95 -21.52 3.49
N ARG A 290 0.65 -21.43 4.79
CA ARG A 290 1.04 -20.27 5.62
C ARG A 290 2.56 -20.10 5.64
N ARG A 291 3.32 -21.18 5.76
CA ARG A 291 4.79 -21.14 5.71
C ARG A 291 5.29 -20.64 4.36
N ALA A 292 4.72 -21.14 3.26
CA ALA A 292 5.06 -20.68 1.91
C ALA A 292 4.73 -19.19 1.71
N CYS A 293 3.59 -18.71 2.23
CA CYS A 293 3.22 -17.30 2.18
C CYS A 293 4.19 -16.43 2.98
N CYS A 294 4.61 -16.87 4.18
CA CYS A 294 5.65 -16.19 4.95
C CYS A 294 6.97 -16.09 4.16
N GLU A 295 7.37 -17.13 3.44
CA GLU A 295 8.62 -17.16 2.68
C GLU A 295 8.55 -16.35 1.37
N LEU A 296 7.40 -16.35 0.69
CA LEU A 296 7.21 -15.68 -0.59
C LEU A 296 6.95 -14.18 -0.45
N PHE A 297 6.15 -13.79 0.53
CA PHE A 297 5.63 -12.43 0.64
C PHE A 297 6.00 -11.74 1.96
N GLY A 298 6.59 -12.46 2.91
CA GLY A 298 7.10 -11.89 4.15
C GLY A 298 6.01 -11.48 5.15
N TYR A 299 4.77 -11.95 5.05
CA TYR A 299 3.70 -11.73 6.04
C TYR A 299 3.28 -13.01 6.74
N LYS A 300 2.82 -12.92 8.00
CA LYS A 300 2.30 -14.05 8.77
C LYS A 300 0.78 -14.09 8.67
N ALA A 301 0.25 -15.13 8.02
CA ALA A 301 -1.20 -15.34 7.91
C ALA A 301 -1.72 -16.06 9.17
N SER A 302 -2.55 -15.36 9.94
CA SER A 302 -3.16 -15.83 11.18
C SER A 302 -4.67 -15.92 10.96
N VAL A 303 -5.26 -17.10 11.13
CA VAL A 303 -6.73 -17.22 11.16
C VAL A 303 -7.15 -16.88 12.59
N ILE A 304 -7.92 -15.80 12.76
CA ILE A 304 -8.42 -15.38 14.09
C ILE A 304 -9.72 -16.13 14.41
N ASN A 305 -10.61 -16.30 13.43
CA ASN A 305 -11.91 -16.98 13.56
C ASN A 305 -12.29 -17.73 12.28
N GLN A 306 -13.32 -18.58 12.29
CA GLN A 306 -13.81 -19.37 11.13
C GLN A 306 -14.15 -18.53 9.88
N ARG A 307 -14.18 -17.19 9.97
CA ARG A 307 -14.56 -16.28 8.88
C ARG A 307 -13.56 -15.14 8.64
N GLU A 308 -12.45 -15.05 9.39
CA GLU A 308 -11.50 -13.93 9.31
C GLU A 308 -10.04 -14.39 9.30
N ILE A 309 -9.29 -13.95 8.30
CA ILE A 309 -7.85 -14.18 8.15
C ILE A 309 -7.16 -12.83 8.28
N GLU A 310 -6.32 -12.68 9.30
CA GLU A 310 -5.49 -11.50 9.52
C GLU A 310 -4.07 -11.76 8.99
N PHE A 311 -3.55 -10.80 8.24
CA PHE A 311 -2.17 -10.83 7.78
C PHE A 311 -1.35 -9.85 8.61
N THR A 312 -0.51 -10.37 9.49
CA THR A 312 0.38 -9.55 10.33
C THR A 312 1.75 -9.45 9.65
N LEU A 313 2.18 -8.23 9.32
CA LEU A 313 3.53 -7.98 8.78
C LEU A 313 4.58 -8.14 9.90
N PRO A 314 5.63 -8.96 9.75
CA PRO A 314 6.84 -8.83 10.54
C PRO A 314 7.56 -7.56 10.09
N LEU A 315 7.55 -6.56 10.97
CA LEU A 315 8.41 -5.38 10.93
C LEU A 315 9.87 -5.81 10.69
N LYS A 316 10.40 -5.56 9.49
CA LYS A 316 11.81 -5.19 9.35
C LYS A 316 11.90 -3.67 9.53
N PRO A 317 12.84 -3.16 10.35
CA PRO A 317 12.83 -1.77 10.79
C PRO A 317 13.36 -0.87 9.66
N SER A 318 12.47 -0.37 8.79
CA SER A 318 12.77 0.88 8.08
C SER A 318 11.56 1.61 7.49
N LEU A 319 10.35 1.06 7.44
CA LEU A 319 9.18 1.80 6.95
C LEU A 319 7.92 1.40 7.72
N SER A 320 7.41 2.32 8.55
CA SER A 320 6.15 2.17 9.26
C SER A 320 4.98 2.47 8.33
N LEU A 321 4.38 1.44 7.73
CA LEU A 321 3.00 1.50 7.28
C LEU A 321 2.20 0.43 8.03
N SER A 322 1.44 0.87 9.02
CA SER A 322 0.40 0.07 9.66
C SER A 322 -0.81 0.03 8.73
N GLY A 323 -0.87 -0.97 7.85
CA GLY A 323 -2.05 -1.26 7.05
C GLY A 323 -2.69 -2.56 7.52
N VAL A 324 -3.87 -2.47 8.14
CA VAL A 324 -4.71 -3.65 8.42
C VAL A 324 -5.65 -3.83 7.23
N VAL A 325 -5.48 -4.92 6.47
CA VAL A 325 -6.39 -5.25 5.36
C VAL A 325 -7.41 -6.27 5.86
N TYR A 326 -8.65 -5.84 6.04
CA TYR A 326 -9.78 -6.73 6.35
C TYR A 326 -10.44 -7.21 5.05
N LEU A 327 -10.44 -8.52 4.80
CA LEU A 327 -11.29 -9.12 3.78
C LEU A 327 -12.61 -9.55 4.44
N ARG A 328 -13.66 -8.73 4.28
CA ARG A 328 -15.04 -9.09 4.67
C ARG A 328 -15.71 -9.81 3.48
N SER A 329 -16.06 -11.09 3.65
CA SER A 329 -16.96 -11.78 2.72
C SER A 329 -18.31 -11.04 2.70
N GLN A 330 -18.68 -10.45 1.56
CA GLN A 330 -20.04 -9.95 1.34
C GLN A 330 -20.93 -11.10 0.87
N GLU A 331 -21.84 -11.55 1.73
CA GLU A 331 -23.03 -12.29 1.30
C GLU A 331 -23.99 -11.28 0.66
N LYS A 332 -24.15 -11.32 -0.66
CA LYS A 332 -25.27 -10.67 -1.34
C LYS A 332 -26.52 -11.50 -1.10
N GLY A 333 -27.26 -11.20 -0.03
CA GLY A 333 -28.68 -11.50 0.07
C GLY A 333 -29.46 -10.51 -0.78
N GLN A 334 -30.06 -10.97 -1.87
CA GLN A 334 -31.08 -10.23 -2.59
C GLN A 334 -32.37 -10.25 -1.74
N GLU A 335 -32.70 -9.12 -1.14
CA GLU A 335 -34.09 -8.77 -0.84
C GLU A 335 -34.37 -7.41 -1.48
N THR A 336 -34.87 -7.44 -2.73
CA THR A 336 -35.59 -6.30 -3.30
C THR A 336 -37.06 -6.44 -2.94
N LYS A 337 -37.48 -5.68 -1.92
CA LYS A 337 -38.85 -5.15 -1.87
C LYS A 337 -38.80 -3.69 -2.30
N GLN A 338 -39.67 -3.35 -3.25
CA GLN A 338 -40.00 -1.99 -3.66
C GLN A 338 -40.49 -1.18 -2.46
N GLU A 339 -40.03 0.06 -2.35
CA GLU A 339 -40.91 1.23 -2.22
C GLU A 339 -40.14 2.51 -2.54
N ASP A 340 -40.81 3.38 -3.30
CA ASP A 340 -40.46 4.77 -3.63
C ASP A 340 -40.16 5.60 -2.37
N ASP A 341 -39.20 6.53 -2.45
CA ASP A 341 -39.45 7.95 -2.73
C ASP A 341 -38.22 8.81 -2.34
N GLY A 342 -38.04 9.95 -3.01
CA GLY A 342 -37.28 11.08 -2.42
C GLY A 342 -35.79 11.23 -2.75
N SER A 343 -35.54 11.95 -3.84
CA SER A 343 -34.39 12.83 -4.11
C SER A 343 -33.61 13.34 -2.88
N GLN A 344 -32.28 13.19 -2.86
CA GLN A 344 -31.38 14.30 -2.49
C GLN A 344 -29.90 14.03 -2.83
N VAL A 345 -29.34 15.01 -3.54
CA VAL A 345 -27.92 15.22 -3.86
C VAL A 345 -27.15 15.54 -2.57
N GLY A 346 -25.98 14.91 -2.38
CA GLY A 346 -25.12 15.18 -1.22
C GLY A 346 -23.64 14.91 -1.51
N THR A 347 -22.91 15.98 -1.82
CA THR A 347 -21.45 16.10 -1.85
C THR A 347 -20.83 15.75 -0.49
N ALA A 348 -19.69 15.05 -0.48
CA ALA A 348 -18.91 14.86 0.75
C ALA A 348 -17.42 15.16 0.53
N THR A 349 -17.01 16.25 1.17
CA THR A 349 -15.69 16.83 1.33
C THR A 349 -14.76 15.93 2.14
N ILE A 350 -13.50 15.79 1.71
CA ILE A 350 -12.41 15.19 2.50
C ILE A 350 -11.76 16.30 3.34
N ALA A 351 -11.95 16.24 4.66
CA ALA A 351 -11.17 17.01 5.62
C ALA A 351 -9.93 16.21 6.02
N ARG A 352 -8.75 16.84 5.90
CA ARG A 352 -7.49 16.37 6.49
C ARG A 352 -7.37 16.95 7.89
N SER A 353 -6.99 16.12 8.85
CA SER A 353 -6.18 16.49 10.01
C SER A 353 -5.04 15.50 10.12
#